data_AF-A0A821G6E6-F1
#
_entry.id   AF-A0A821G6E6-F1
#
_cell.length_a   1.000
_cell.length_b   1.000
_cell.length_c   1.000
_cell.angle_alpha   90.00
_cell.angle_beta   90.00
_cell.angle_gamma   90.00
#
_symmetry.space_group_name_H-M   'P 1'
#
loop_
_entity.id
_entity.type
_entity.pdbx_description
1 polymer ?
#
loop_
_entity_poly.entity_id
_entity_poly.type
_entity_poly.pdbx_seq_one_letter_code
_entity_poly.pdbx_strand_id
1 'polypeptide(L)'
;TVRHREETSARHCGLIRTGIFGTLRTSEAILDDFHINVKRLLQISNTNEAEQRPVKRITRDENERKVRENRFLPISISSIKAFADDSSTFDYVDKVEEKFKSFYQFGEEICRLKFIEAAAHGLLIEGKRVGKEREGEWMAQQLFNVKEGAAEEVYPVCARLYSMDSFLYRSMNKLLRLITDYNGGSKTEVDDSISTFGPFIYLLASFYPPNGNSCKTVYRGALLSDDMIDQFQQACITKEIQSFPAFTSASRNRDVAEVYAGNVLFRIDVDWEGSDISPYSNFPDEEE
;
A
#
# COMPACT_ATOMS: atom_id res chain seq x y z
N THR A 1 9.10 16.84 58.59
CA THR A 1 9.85 17.51 57.50
C THR A 1 11.07 16.67 57.18
N VAL A 2 10.90 15.74 56.24
CA VAL A 2 11.88 14.69 55.92
C VAL A 2 12.94 15.26 54.98
N ARG A 3 14.23 15.16 55.35
CA ARG A 3 15.37 15.42 54.46
C ARG A 3 15.94 14.08 54.01
N HIS A 4 15.62 13.68 52.79
CA HIS A 4 16.42 12.78 51.98
C HIS A 4 17.09 13.61 50.90
N ARG A 5 18.40 13.41 50.69
CA ARG A 5 19.03 13.52 49.37
C ARG A 5 20.35 12.78 49.43
N GLU A 6 20.29 11.56 48.91
CA GLU A 6 21.44 10.76 48.49
C GLU A 6 21.99 11.31 47.18
N GLU A 7 23.30 11.24 47.05
CA GLU A 7 24.06 11.37 45.82
C GLU A 7 23.88 10.11 44.96
N THR A 8 23.76 10.25 43.64
CA THR A 8 24.72 9.70 42.66
C THR A 8 24.22 9.79 41.21
N SER A 9 25.20 10.14 40.36
CA SER A 9 25.46 9.62 39.00
C SER A 9 24.47 9.86 37.85
N ALA A 10 25.02 10.57 36.86
CA ALA A 10 24.58 10.70 35.48
C ALA A 10 24.18 9.37 34.80
N ARG A 11 23.23 9.47 33.85
CA ARG A 11 23.39 8.96 32.47
C ARG A 11 22.27 9.45 31.54
N HIS A 12 22.71 10.24 30.57
CA HIS A 12 22.34 10.24 29.16
C HIS A 12 20.87 9.95 28.78
N CYS A 13 20.19 11.04 28.43
CA CYS A 13 18.99 11.06 27.60
C CYS A 13 19.35 10.56 26.19
N GLY A 14 18.90 9.36 25.84
CA GLY A 14 19.08 8.75 24.52
C GLY A 14 18.16 9.37 23.49
N LEU A 15 18.58 10.50 22.91
CA LEU A 15 18.17 10.88 21.56
C LEU A 15 18.58 9.73 20.62
N ILE A 16 17.62 9.15 19.91
CA ILE A 16 17.86 8.21 18.82
C ILE A 16 18.55 8.99 17.70
N ARG A 17 19.88 9.11 17.84
CA ARG A 17 20.81 9.49 16.79
C ARG A 17 20.72 8.41 15.71
N THR A 18 20.28 8.83 14.53
CA THR A 18 20.79 8.40 13.22
C THR A 18 21.79 7.24 13.28
N GLY A 19 21.26 6.02 13.24
CA GLY A 19 22.01 4.79 13.37
C GLY A 19 22.07 3.98 12.08
N ILE A 20 22.39 4.61 10.94
CA ILE A 20 22.92 3.90 9.76
C ILE A 20 24.03 4.75 9.14
N PHE A 21 25.09 4.99 9.91
CA PHE A 21 26.41 5.28 9.35
C PHE A 21 27.44 4.44 10.09
N GLY A 22 27.26 3.11 10.02
CA GLY A 22 28.43 2.27 9.86
C GLY A 22 29.06 2.67 8.52
N THR A 23 30.37 2.89 8.49
CA THR A 23 31.14 3.27 7.31
C THR A 23 30.69 2.50 6.05
N LEU A 24 29.83 3.10 5.23
CA LEU A 24 29.51 2.62 3.89
C LEU A 24 30.77 2.84 3.04
N ARG A 25 31.68 1.87 3.06
CA ARG A 25 32.84 1.80 2.16
C ARG A 25 32.45 1.57 0.71
N THR A 26 31.17 1.35 0.42
CA THR A 26 30.66 1.13 -0.93
C THR A 26 30.01 2.42 -1.43
N SER A 27 30.64 3.07 -2.41
CA SER A 27 30.06 4.20 -3.16
C SER A 27 28.96 3.78 -4.12
N GLU A 28 28.59 2.51 -4.08
CA GLU A 28 27.66 1.85 -4.98
C GLU A 28 26.66 1.06 -4.15
N ALA A 29 25.39 1.13 -4.54
CA ALA A 29 24.30 0.34 -3.98
C ALA A 29 23.50 -0.27 -5.13
N ILE A 30 23.19 -1.56 -5.09
CA ILE A 30 22.38 -2.24 -6.11
C ILE A 30 20.94 -2.32 -5.57
N LEU A 31 19.99 -1.86 -6.38
CA LEU A 31 18.56 -1.80 -6.08
C LEU A 31 17.77 -2.33 -7.28
N ASP A 32 17.43 -3.61 -7.27
CA ASP A 32 16.61 -4.28 -8.30
C ASP A 32 17.11 -3.97 -9.72
N ASP A 33 16.35 -3.19 -10.48
CA ASP A 33 16.64 -2.81 -11.86
C ASP A 33 17.77 -1.77 -11.99
N PHE A 34 18.30 -1.26 -10.89
CA PHE A 34 19.25 -0.16 -10.88
C PHE A 34 20.45 -0.39 -9.99
N HIS A 35 21.52 0.35 -10.25
CA HIS A 35 22.56 0.60 -9.28
C HIS A 35 22.74 2.11 -9.10
N ILE A 36 22.91 2.51 -7.84
CA ILE A 36 23.13 3.90 -7.43
C ILE A 36 24.63 4.08 -7.19
N ASN A 37 25.25 4.92 -8.00
CA ASN A 37 26.58 5.43 -7.76
C ASN A 37 26.50 6.74 -6.98
N VAL A 38 26.69 6.68 -5.67
CA VAL A 38 26.56 7.83 -4.76
C VAL A 38 27.64 8.86 -4.99
N LYS A 39 28.84 8.45 -5.44
CA LYS A 39 29.93 9.39 -5.79
C LYS A 39 29.59 10.23 -7.01
N ARG A 40 28.99 9.60 -8.02
CA ARG A 40 28.60 10.26 -9.27
C ARG A 40 27.21 10.89 -9.17
N LEU A 41 26.46 10.60 -8.10
CA LEU A 41 25.07 11.01 -7.93
C LEU A 41 24.22 10.55 -9.12
N LEU A 42 24.37 9.28 -9.51
CA LEU A 42 23.67 8.68 -10.63
C LEU A 42 22.98 7.39 -10.20
N GLN A 43 21.77 7.20 -10.70
CA GLN A 43 21.11 5.91 -10.75
C GLN A 43 21.18 5.46 -12.21
N ILE A 44 21.68 4.25 -12.42
CA ILE A 44 21.95 3.68 -13.73
C ILE A 44 21.15 2.39 -13.82
N SER A 45 20.42 2.19 -14.92
CA SER A 45 19.72 0.93 -15.18
C SER A 45 20.72 -0.21 -15.33
N ASN A 46 20.42 -1.34 -14.69
CA ASN A 46 21.22 -2.57 -14.76
C ASN A 46 21.07 -3.27 -16.13
N THR A 47 20.02 -2.95 -16.88
CA THR A 47 19.74 -3.54 -18.20
C THR A 47 20.11 -2.62 -19.36
N ASN A 48 20.20 -1.30 -19.11
CA ASN A 48 20.55 -0.31 -20.12
C ASN A 48 21.40 0.81 -19.50
N GLU A 49 22.73 0.74 -19.66
CA GLU A 49 23.63 1.77 -19.11
C GLU A 49 23.38 3.18 -19.66
N ALA A 50 22.70 3.34 -20.81
CA ALA A 50 22.32 4.65 -21.34
C ALA A 50 21.15 5.28 -20.57
N GLU A 51 20.33 4.46 -19.90
CA GLU A 51 19.24 4.92 -19.03
C GLU A 51 19.79 5.29 -17.65
N GLN A 52 20.19 6.56 -17.54
CA GLN A 52 20.71 7.13 -16.30
C GLN A 52 19.83 8.28 -15.85
N ARG A 53 19.60 8.37 -14.55
CA ARG A 53 18.98 9.55 -13.93
C ARG A 53 19.83 10.08 -12.77
N PRO A 54 19.91 11.40 -12.60
CA PRO A 54 20.63 11.97 -11.47
C PRO A 54 19.95 11.60 -10.15
N VAL A 55 20.75 11.14 -9.18
CA VAL A 55 20.34 10.93 -7.80
C VAL A 55 20.62 12.21 -7.04
N LYS A 56 19.56 12.95 -6.71
CA LYS A 56 19.70 14.14 -5.89
C LYS A 56 19.49 13.77 -4.43
N ARG A 57 20.37 14.26 -3.56
CA ARG A 57 20.06 14.36 -2.15
C ARG A 57 18.99 15.43 -2.01
N ILE A 58 17.76 15.03 -1.75
CA ILE A 58 16.67 15.96 -1.53
C ILE A 58 16.80 16.48 -0.09
N THR A 59 17.38 17.66 0.08
CA THR A 59 17.11 18.54 1.24
C THR A 59 15.87 19.33 0.87
N ARG A 60 14.70 18.77 1.23
CA ARG A 60 13.41 19.32 0.85
C ARG A 60 13.17 20.65 1.55
N ASP A 61 12.68 21.61 0.79
CA ASP A 61 12.06 22.82 1.32
C ASP A 61 10.73 22.41 1.98
N GLU A 62 10.36 22.98 3.12
CA GLU A 62 9.15 22.59 3.88
C GLU A 62 7.85 22.77 3.07
N ASN A 63 7.91 23.49 1.94
CA ASN A 63 6.78 23.84 1.08
C ASN A 63 6.60 22.94 -0.15
N GLU A 64 7.49 21.97 -0.41
CA GLU A 64 7.38 21.11 -1.60
C GLU A 64 6.37 19.97 -1.38
N ARG A 65 5.22 20.01 -2.09
CA ARG A 65 4.17 18.98 -2.01
C ARG A 65 4.70 17.60 -2.43
N LYS A 66 4.45 16.59 -1.61
CA LYS A 66 4.86 15.20 -1.84
C LYS A 66 3.72 14.38 -2.42
N VAL A 67 3.73 14.25 -3.73
CA VAL A 67 2.73 13.57 -4.55
C VAL A 67 3.41 12.52 -5.44
N ARG A 68 2.76 11.38 -5.69
CA ARG A 68 3.33 10.24 -6.42
C ARG A 68 3.53 10.51 -7.91
N GLU A 69 4.79 10.49 -8.37
CA GLU A 69 5.14 10.72 -9.78
C GLU A 69 4.43 9.77 -10.75
N ASN A 70 4.46 8.46 -10.50
CA ASN A 70 3.85 7.49 -11.42
C ASN A 70 2.35 7.30 -11.23
N ARG A 71 1.75 7.92 -10.21
CA ARG A 71 0.29 7.93 -10.07
C ARG A 71 -0.35 9.01 -10.96
N PHE A 72 0.42 10.03 -11.37
CA PHE A 72 0.03 11.06 -12.36
C PHE A 72 -0.19 10.52 -13.77
N LEU A 73 0.27 9.30 -14.05
CA LEU A 73 -0.20 8.58 -15.21
C LEU A 73 -1.60 8.08 -14.89
N PRO A 74 -2.60 8.37 -15.74
CA PRO A 74 -3.97 7.98 -15.45
C PRO A 74 -4.05 6.48 -15.12
N ILE A 75 -4.64 6.15 -13.98
CA ILE A 75 -4.75 4.76 -13.55
C ILE A 75 -5.73 4.07 -14.49
N SER A 76 -5.19 3.29 -15.43
CA SER A 76 -6.00 2.41 -16.25
C SER A 76 -6.66 1.37 -15.34
N ILE A 77 -7.99 1.36 -15.34
CA ILE A 77 -8.73 0.23 -14.79
C ILE A 77 -8.84 -0.79 -15.93
N SER A 78 -8.00 -1.82 -15.89
CA SER A 78 -7.87 -2.82 -16.95
C SER A 78 -8.93 -3.93 -16.91
N SER A 79 -9.97 -3.77 -16.09
CA SER A 79 -11.06 -4.73 -15.99
C SER A 79 -12.09 -4.45 -17.08
N ILE A 80 -12.57 -5.50 -17.75
CA ILE A 80 -13.69 -5.38 -18.71
C ILE A 80 -14.98 -4.99 -17.97
N LYS A 81 -15.10 -5.37 -16.69
CA LYS A 81 -16.20 -4.99 -15.80
C LYS A 81 -15.84 -3.79 -14.94
N ALA A 82 -16.70 -2.78 -14.93
CA ALA A 82 -16.56 -1.61 -14.06
C ALA A 82 -16.75 -1.94 -12.57
N PHE A 83 -17.61 -2.92 -12.28
CA PHE A 83 -18.03 -3.28 -10.94
C PHE A 83 -17.76 -4.75 -10.65
N ALA A 84 -17.64 -5.03 -9.37
CA ALA A 84 -17.79 -6.36 -8.81
C ALA A 84 -19.23 -6.86 -9.02
N ASP A 85 -19.40 -8.16 -9.29
CA ASP A 85 -20.68 -8.81 -8.99
C ASP A 85 -20.91 -8.70 -7.46
N ASP A 86 -22.16 -8.67 -6.98
CA ASP A 86 -22.64 -8.24 -5.63
C ASP A 86 -21.96 -8.80 -4.34
N SER A 87 -20.77 -9.40 -4.42
CA SER A 87 -19.98 -9.95 -3.32
C SER A 87 -18.44 -9.85 -3.49
N SER A 88 -17.89 -9.32 -4.58
CA SER A 88 -16.53 -9.77 -5.01
C SER A 88 -15.31 -9.36 -4.15
N THR A 89 -15.32 -8.23 -3.42
CA THR A 89 -14.19 -7.90 -2.52
C THR A 89 -14.27 -8.69 -1.21
N PHE A 90 -15.49 -8.92 -0.70
CA PHE A 90 -15.74 -9.88 0.37
C PHE A 90 -15.34 -11.28 -0.07
N ASP A 91 -15.59 -11.67 -1.32
CA ASP A 91 -15.17 -12.98 -1.84
C ASP A 91 -13.65 -13.20 -1.77
N TYR A 92 -12.83 -12.15 -1.95
CA TYR A 92 -11.38 -12.32 -1.82
C TYR A 92 -10.98 -12.52 -0.36
N VAL A 93 -11.49 -11.68 0.55
CA VAL A 93 -11.21 -11.80 1.99
C VAL A 93 -11.72 -13.13 2.52
N ASP A 94 -12.95 -13.54 2.17
CA ASP A 94 -13.55 -14.81 2.55
C ASP A 94 -12.71 -16.00 2.06
N LYS A 95 -12.17 -15.93 0.83
CA LYS A 95 -11.23 -16.95 0.33
C LYS A 95 -9.91 -16.98 1.10
N VAL A 96 -9.42 -15.82 1.55
CA VAL A 96 -8.25 -15.76 2.45
C VAL A 96 -8.61 -16.41 3.78
N GLU A 97 -9.75 -16.08 4.39
CA GLU A 97 -10.19 -16.69 5.65
C GLU A 97 -10.34 -18.22 5.50
N GLU A 98 -10.91 -18.70 4.40
CA GLU A 98 -11.02 -20.13 4.10
C GLU A 98 -9.64 -20.80 3.98
N LYS A 99 -8.73 -20.20 3.19
CA LYS A 99 -7.37 -20.71 2.98
C LYS A 99 -6.58 -20.79 4.27
N PHE A 100 -6.71 -19.76 5.11
CA PHE A 100 -5.98 -19.61 6.36
C PHE A 100 -6.82 -19.97 7.58
N LYS A 101 -7.89 -20.75 7.42
CA LYS A 101 -8.83 -21.11 8.50
C LYS A 101 -8.16 -21.73 9.73
N SER A 102 -7.01 -22.38 9.54
CA SER A 102 -6.22 -22.96 10.64
C SER A 102 -5.61 -21.91 11.56
N PHE A 103 -5.45 -20.66 11.12
CA PHE A 103 -4.92 -19.57 11.94
C PHE A 103 -5.91 -19.14 13.03
N TYR A 104 -7.21 -19.26 12.77
CA TYR A 104 -8.26 -18.94 13.75
C TYR A 104 -8.44 -20.01 14.83
N GLN A 105 -7.72 -21.13 14.76
CA GLN A 105 -7.69 -22.13 15.84
C GLN A 105 -6.89 -21.64 17.05
N PHE A 106 -6.14 -20.55 16.90
CA PHE A 106 -5.34 -19.92 17.95
C PHE A 106 -6.06 -18.68 18.50
N GLY A 107 -5.61 -18.18 19.65
CA GLY A 107 -6.06 -16.88 20.17
C GLY A 107 -5.72 -15.73 19.22
N GLU A 108 -6.44 -14.61 19.35
CA GLU A 108 -6.36 -13.43 18.46
C GLU A 108 -4.91 -12.96 18.22
N GLU A 109 -4.11 -12.88 19.28
CA GLU A 109 -2.70 -12.49 19.21
C GLU A 109 -1.88 -13.41 18.31
N ILE A 110 -2.00 -14.73 18.50
CA ILE A 110 -1.27 -15.72 17.70
C ILE A 110 -1.78 -15.74 16.26
N CYS A 111 -3.08 -15.57 16.06
CA CYS A 111 -3.68 -15.44 14.73
C CYS A 111 -3.06 -14.25 13.97
N ARG A 112 -3.01 -13.08 14.62
CA ARG A 112 -2.36 -11.87 14.08
C ARG A 112 -0.90 -12.12 13.71
N LEU A 113 -0.11 -12.71 14.62
CA LEU A 113 1.30 -13.05 14.37
C LEU A 113 1.47 -13.92 13.12
N LYS A 114 0.62 -14.93 12.95
CA LYS A 114 0.65 -15.82 11.77
C LYS A 114 0.32 -15.10 10.49
N PHE A 115 -0.66 -14.18 10.51
CA PHE A 115 -0.97 -13.34 9.35
C PHE A 115 0.19 -12.40 8.99
N ILE A 116 0.87 -11.80 9.99
CA ILE A 116 2.05 -10.95 9.76
C ILE A 116 3.19 -11.75 9.12
N GLU A 117 3.49 -12.94 9.64
CA GLU A 117 4.52 -13.82 9.06
C GLU A 117 4.18 -14.22 7.63
N ALA A 118 2.94 -14.67 7.40
CA ALA A 118 2.49 -15.07 6.08
C ALA A 118 2.51 -13.90 5.09
N ALA A 119 2.12 -12.70 5.51
CA ALA A 119 2.19 -11.49 4.69
C ALA A 119 3.63 -11.11 4.34
N ALA A 120 4.54 -11.14 5.31
CA ALA A 120 5.95 -10.88 5.07
C ALA A 120 6.56 -11.88 4.08
N HIS A 121 6.27 -13.18 4.22
CA HIS A 121 6.70 -14.19 3.26
C HIS A 121 6.09 -14.01 1.88
N GLY A 122 4.81 -13.64 1.80
CA GLY A 122 4.14 -13.31 0.55
C GLY A 122 4.84 -12.17 -0.21
N LEU A 123 5.21 -11.09 0.48
CA LEU A 123 5.93 -9.96 -0.10
C LEU A 123 7.30 -10.35 -0.67
N LEU A 124 8.02 -11.27 -0.02
CA LEU A 124 9.29 -11.80 -0.55
C LEU A 124 9.08 -12.56 -1.87
N ILE A 125 8.06 -13.41 -1.92
CA ILE A 125 7.74 -14.22 -3.10
C ILE A 125 7.32 -13.31 -4.26
N GLU A 126 6.42 -12.36 -4.01
CA GLU A 126 5.90 -11.46 -5.04
C GLU A 126 6.94 -10.48 -5.52
N GLY A 127 7.74 -9.90 -4.61
CA GLY A 127 8.87 -9.04 -4.97
C GLY A 127 9.81 -9.76 -5.93
N LYS A 128 10.20 -11.01 -5.63
CA LYS A 128 11.01 -11.82 -6.54
C LYS A 128 10.32 -12.09 -7.88
N ARG A 129 9.02 -12.41 -7.87
CA ARG A 129 8.24 -12.70 -9.09
C ARG A 129 8.21 -11.53 -10.07
N VAL A 130 8.16 -10.29 -9.56
CA VAL A 130 8.10 -9.07 -10.38
C VAL A 130 9.47 -8.40 -10.58
N GLY A 131 10.56 -9.05 -10.19
CA GLY A 131 11.93 -8.51 -10.31
C GLY A 131 12.25 -7.38 -9.33
N LYS A 132 11.45 -7.23 -8.27
CA LYS A 132 11.59 -6.24 -7.19
C LYS A 132 11.97 -6.91 -5.86
N GLU A 133 13.01 -7.74 -5.89
CA GLU A 133 13.41 -8.57 -4.75
C GLU A 133 13.83 -7.73 -3.55
N ARG A 134 14.64 -6.69 -3.75
CA ARG A 134 15.09 -5.78 -2.67
C ARG A 134 13.94 -4.98 -2.09
N GLU A 135 13.03 -4.51 -2.94
CA GLU A 135 11.81 -3.85 -2.48
C GLU A 135 10.95 -4.80 -1.62
N GLY A 136 10.75 -6.04 -2.07
CA GLY A 136 10.03 -7.08 -1.32
C GLY A 136 10.69 -7.43 0.01
N GLU A 137 12.01 -7.60 0.05
CA GLU A 137 12.80 -7.80 1.27
C GLU A 137 12.60 -6.65 2.26
N TRP A 138 12.69 -5.41 1.78
CA TRP A 138 12.52 -4.23 2.62
C TRP A 138 11.11 -4.14 3.22
N MET A 139 10.06 -4.41 2.42
CA MET A 139 8.68 -4.40 2.89
C MET A 139 8.40 -5.51 3.90
N ALA A 140 8.88 -6.72 3.65
CA ALA A 140 8.78 -7.85 4.59
C ALA A 140 9.43 -7.51 5.93
N GLN A 141 10.60 -6.86 5.90
CA GLN A 141 11.27 -6.40 7.12
C GLN A 141 10.45 -5.36 7.89
N GLN A 142 9.71 -4.47 7.21
CA GLN A 142 8.84 -3.51 7.91
C GLN A 142 7.75 -4.23 8.71
N LEU A 143 7.16 -5.30 8.16
CA LEU A 143 6.18 -6.12 8.87
C LEU A 143 6.80 -6.87 10.05
N PHE A 144 7.98 -7.46 9.88
CA PHE A 144 8.69 -8.14 10.97
C PHE A 144 9.04 -7.19 12.13
N ASN A 145 9.32 -5.92 11.85
CA ASN A 145 9.63 -4.93 12.88
C ASN A 145 8.45 -4.62 13.80
N VAL A 146 7.21 -4.85 13.36
CA VAL A 146 5.98 -4.63 14.14
C VAL A 146 5.28 -5.92 14.55
N LYS A 147 5.93 -7.08 14.31
CA LYS A 147 5.34 -8.40 14.54
C LYS A 147 4.87 -8.56 16.00
N GLU A 148 5.74 -8.25 16.96
CA GLU A 148 5.44 -8.37 18.39
C GLU A 148 4.58 -7.21 18.93
N GLY A 149 4.15 -6.29 18.06
CA GLY A 149 3.35 -5.12 18.40
C GLY A 149 1.85 -5.41 18.50
N ALA A 150 1.11 -4.41 18.96
CA ALA A 150 -0.35 -4.42 19.01
C ALA A 150 -0.97 -4.22 17.61
N ALA A 151 -2.27 -4.51 17.46
CA ALA A 151 -2.97 -4.36 16.17
C ALA A 151 -2.88 -2.91 15.62
N GLU A 152 -2.91 -1.94 16.52
CA GLU A 152 -2.80 -0.51 16.28
C GLU A 152 -1.42 -0.11 15.72
N GLU A 153 -0.39 -0.94 15.91
CA GLU A 153 0.95 -0.71 15.36
C GLU A 153 1.13 -1.36 13.98
N VAL A 154 0.36 -2.42 13.70
CA VAL A 154 0.44 -3.18 12.45
C VAL A 154 -0.24 -2.44 11.29
N TYR A 155 -1.43 -1.88 11.53
CA TYR A 155 -2.18 -1.19 10.47
C TYR A 155 -1.43 0.01 9.88
N PRO A 156 -0.85 0.94 10.67
CA PRO A 156 -0.05 2.04 10.14
C PRO A 156 1.06 1.58 9.19
N VAL A 157 1.71 0.44 9.48
CA VAL A 157 2.72 -0.13 8.59
C VAL A 157 2.09 -0.64 7.30
N CYS A 158 0.98 -1.39 7.39
CA CYS A 158 0.28 -1.89 6.20
C CYS A 158 -0.21 -0.75 5.29
N ALA A 159 -0.85 0.26 5.88
CA ALA A 159 -1.31 1.46 5.17
C ALA A 159 -0.16 2.22 4.52
N ARG A 160 0.95 2.41 5.25
CA ARG A 160 2.16 3.03 4.72
C ARG A 160 2.71 2.27 3.52
N LEU A 161 2.88 0.95 3.64
CA LEU A 161 3.40 0.08 2.57
C LEU A 161 2.50 0.12 1.33
N TYR A 162 1.18 0.07 1.52
CA TYR A 162 0.21 0.17 0.45
C TYR A 162 0.22 1.54 -0.24
N SER A 163 0.49 2.63 0.49
CA SER A 163 0.57 3.99 -0.08
C SER A 163 1.81 4.27 -0.92
N MET A 164 2.82 3.39 -0.87
CA MET A 164 4.08 3.59 -1.59
C MET A 164 3.88 3.56 -3.11
N ASP A 165 4.72 4.28 -3.86
CA ASP A 165 4.84 4.03 -5.30
C ASP A 165 5.69 2.77 -5.49
N SER A 166 5.03 1.63 -5.39
CA SER A 166 5.65 0.32 -5.22
C SER A 166 4.92 -0.77 -6.03
N PHE A 167 5.52 -1.95 -6.16
CA PHE A 167 4.85 -3.06 -6.84
C PHE A 167 3.57 -3.50 -6.09
N LEU A 168 3.56 -3.36 -4.76
CA LEU A 168 2.52 -3.90 -3.89
C LEU A 168 1.13 -3.39 -4.24
N TYR A 169 0.94 -2.06 -4.25
CA TYR A 169 -0.33 -1.41 -4.58
C TYR A 169 -0.86 -1.84 -5.96
N ARG A 170 0.03 -1.89 -6.96
CA ARG A 170 -0.32 -2.18 -8.35
C ARG A 170 -0.72 -3.63 -8.53
N SER A 171 0.09 -4.55 -8.00
CA SER A 171 -0.15 -5.98 -8.08
C SER A 171 -1.42 -6.37 -7.31
N MET A 172 -1.58 -5.90 -6.07
CA MET A 172 -2.78 -6.18 -5.28
C MET A 172 -4.06 -5.71 -5.98
N ASN A 173 -4.11 -4.46 -6.44
CA ASN A 173 -5.31 -3.94 -7.08
C ASN A 173 -5.60 -4.58 -8.44
N LYS A 174 -4.58 -5.04 -9.16
CA LYS A 174 -4.77 -5.86 -10.36
C LYS A 174 -5.43 -7.20 -9.99
N LEU A 175 -4.91 -7.89 -8.99
CA LEU A 175 -5.40 -9.21 -8.56
C LEU A 175 -6.81 -9.15 -8.00
N LEU A 176 -7.10 -8.17 -7.15
CA LEU A 176 -8.44 -7.95 -6.61
C LEU A 176 -9.46 -7.70 -7.73
N ARG A 177 -9.09 -7.06 -8.84
CA ARG A 177 -9.98 -6.92 -10.01
C ARG A 177 -10.24 -8.24 -10.73
N LEU A 178 -9.27 -9.15 -10.77
CA LEU A 178 -9.42 -10.44 -11.45
C LEU A 178 -10.48 -11.34 -10.79
N ILE A 179 -10.81 -11.13 -9.51
CA ILE A 179 -11.87 -11.90 -8.84
C ILE A 179 -13.25 -11.66 -9.47
N THR A 180 -13.48 -10.52 -10.13
CA THR A 180 -14.74 -10.22 -10.84
C THR A 180 -14.97 -11.06 -12.09
N ASP A 181 -13.90 -11.69 -12.57
CA ASP A 181 -13.90 -12.54 -13.75
C ASP A 181 -13.35 -13.92 -13.39
N TYR A 182 -13.74 -14.47 -12.23
CA TYR A 182 -13.21 -15.72 -11.67
C TYR A 182 -13.62 -16.97 -12.46
N ASN A 183 -13.02 -17.12 -13.64
CA ASN A 183 -13.19 -18.24 -14.57
C ASN A 183 -11.83 -18.68 -15.13
N GLY A 184 -11.75 -19.91 -15.66
CA GLY A 184 -10.59 -20.39 -16.42
C GLY A 184 -9.22 -20.00 -15.85
N GLY A 185 -8.50 -19.13 -16.57
CA GLY A 185 -7.14 -18.70 -16.23
C GLY A 185 -7.01 -17.67 -15.10
N SER A 186 -8.03 -16.83 -14.85
CA SER A 186 -7.99 -15.87 -13.73
C SER A 186 -8.12 -16.57 -12.38
N LYS A 187 -8.85 -17.69 -12.33
CA LYS A 187 -9.00 -18.50 -11.11
C LYS A 187 -7.65 -18.97 -10.57
N THR A 188 -6.79 -19.50 -11.42
CA THR A 188 -5.45 -19.95 -10.99
C THR A 188 -4.60 -18.80 -10.49
N GLU A 189 -4.61 -17.65 -11.18
CA GLU A 189 -3.86 -16.45 -10.74
C GLU A 189 -4.37 -15.94 -9.39
N VAL A 190 -5.69 -15.91 -9.19
CA VAL A 190 -6.32 -15.50 -7.91
C VAL A 190 -5.99 -16.49 -6.80
N ASP A 191 -6.17 -17.81 -7.01
CA ASP A 191 -5.90 -18.85 -6.01
C ASP A 191 -4.43 -18.87 -5.57
N ASP A 192 -3.50 -18.68 -6.51
CA ASP A 192 -2.08 -18.55 -6.22
C ASP A 192 -1.80 -17.29 -5.40
N SER A 193 -2.41 -16.16 -5.77
CA SER A 193 -2.23 -14.88 -5.08
C SER A 193 -2.82 -14.83 -3.67
N ILE A 194 -3.87 -15.61 -3.40
CA ILE A 194 -4.43 -15.76 -2.05
C ILE A 194 -3.37 -16.29 -1.09
N SER A 195 -2.48 -17.18 -1.55
CA SER A 195 -1.43 -17.74 -0.70
C SER A 195 -0.28 -16.76 -0.40
N THR A 196 -0.15 -15.68 -1.18
CA THR A 196 0.94 -14.71 -1.06
C THR A 196 0.45 -13.33 -0.61
N PHE A 197 -0.34 -12.63 -1.41
CA PHE A 197 -0.89 -11.32 -1.07
C PHE A 197 -2.07 -11.40 -0.10
N GLY A 198 -2.77 -12.53 -0.04
CA GLY A 198 -3.96 -12.71 0.80
C GLY A 198 -3.78 -12.28 2.25
N PRO A 199 -2.75 -12.76 2.97
CA PRO A 199 -2.48 -12.32 4.34
C PRO A 199 -2.26 -10.81 4.48
N PHE A 200 -1.59 -10.16 3.53
CA PHE A 200 -1.40 -8.71 3.57
C PHE A 200 -2.72 -7.95 3.32
N ILE A 201 -3.51 -8.40 2.34
CA ILE A 201 -4.85 -7.86 2.05
C ILE A 201 -5.73 -7.97 3.31
N TYR A 202 -5.69 -9.12 3.99
CA TYR A 202 -6.40 -9.35 5.24
C TYR A 202 -5.97 -8.37 6.34
N LEU A 203 -4.65 -8.22 6.55
CA LEU A 203 -4.13 -7.26 7.54
C LEU A 203 -4.59 -5.82 7.25
N LEU A 204 -4.64 -5.42 5.98
CA LEU A 204 -5.08 -4.09 5.57
C LEU A 204 -6.61 -3.91 5.70
N ALA A 205 -7.40 -4.94 5.37
CA ALA A 205 -8.87 -4.89 5.37
C ALA A 205 -9.50 -5.08 6.76
N SER A 206 -8.88 -5.88 7.63
CA SER A 206 -9.51 -6.32 8.89
C SER A 206 -9.04 -5.52 10.12
N PHE A 207 -7.92 -4.79 10.02
CA PHE A 207 -7.33 -4.08 11.16
C PHE A 207 -7.31 -2.55 10.99
N TYR A 208 -8.09 -1.99 10.07
CA TYR A 208 -8.17 -0.53 9.98
C TYR A 208 -8.76 0.07 11.26
N PRO A 209 -8.21 1.17 11.78
CA PRO A 209 -8.75 1.82 12.96
C PRO A 209 -10.18 2.28 12.64
N PRO A 210 -11.13 2.16 13.59
CA PRO A 210 -12.45 2.72 13.42
C PRO A 210 -12.31 4.25 13.27
N ASN A 211 -12.27 4.73 12.04
CA ASN A 211 -12.09 6.15 11.79
C ASN A 211 -13.44 6.86 11.99
N GLY A 212 -13.42 7.87 12.86
CA GLY A 212 -14.54 8.78 13.06
C GLY A 212 -14.82 9.56 11.78
N ASN A 213 -16.05 9.44 11.29
CA ASN A 213 -16.71 10.18 10.21
C ASN A 213 -16.32 11.68 10.11
N SER A 214 -15.18 12.01 9.53
CA SER A 214 -14.79 13.42 9.38
C SER A 214 -14.88 13.94 7.94
N CYS A 215 -14.85 13.09 6.92
CA CYS A 215 -14.99 13.53 5.53
C CYS A 215 -16.09 12.77 4.78
N LYS A 216 -17.09 13.52 4.31
CA LYS A 216 -18.24 12.97 3.58
C LYS A 216 -18.01 12.86 2.08
N THR A 217 -17.09 13.62 1.49
CA THR A 217 -16.89 13.64 0.03
C THR A 217 -15.42 13.53 -0.30
N VAL A 218 -15.08 12.58 -1.16
CA VAL A 218 -13.73 12.36 -1.72
C VAL A 218 -13.79 12.30 -3.24
N TYR A 219 -12.62 12.42 -3.87
CA TYR A 219 -12.47 12.52 -5.32
C TYR A 219 -11.47 11.50 -5.84
N ARG A 220 -11.75 10.93 -7.01
CA ARG A 220 -10.84 9.99 -7.66
C ARG A 220 -10.78 10.26 -9.16
N GLY A 221 -9.59 10.58 -9.64
CA GLY A 221 -9.31 10.58 -11.08
C GLY A 221 -9.07 9.16 -11.60
N ALA A 222 -9.54 8.88 -12.82
CA ALA A 222 -9.28 7.62 -13.50
C ALA A 222 -9.22 7.80 -15.03
N LEU A 223 -8.61 6.82 -15.70
CA LEU A 223 -8.75 6.63 -17.14
C LEU A 223 -9.51 5.34 -17.39
N LEU A 224 -10.67 5.49 -18.01
CA LEU A 224 -11.60 4.41 -18.31
C LEU A 224 -11.78 4.28 -19.83
N SER A 225 -12.14 3.08 -20.31
CA SER A 225 -12.66 2.93 -21.67
C SER A 225 -14.08 3.50 -21.75
N ASP A 226 -14.54 3.79 -22.97
CA ASP A 226 -15.92 4.24 -23.22
C ASP A 226 -16.94 3.22 -22.68
N ASP A 227 -16.71 1.92 -22.89
CA ASP A 227 -17.57 0.84 -22.35
C ASP A 227 -17.69 0.88 -20.82
N MET A 228 -16.61 1.23 -20.10
CA MET A 228 -16.66 1.36 -18.65
C MET A 228 -17.39 2.63 -18.22
N ILE A 229 -17.20 3.74 -18.95
CA ILE A 229 -17.94 4.98 -18.72
C ILE A 229 -19.44 4.72 -18.85
N ASP A 230 -19.86 4.02 -19.89
CA ASP A 230 -21.26 3.65 -20.12
C ASP A 230 -21.80 2.78 -18.97
N GLN A 231 -21.02 1.82 -18.47
CA GLN A 231 -21.39 1.02 -17.30
C GLN A 231 -21.59 1.88 -16.03
N PHE A 232 -20.66 2.80 -15.74
CA PHE A 232 -20.78 3.71 -14.60
C PHE A 232 -21.99 4.65 -14.74
N GLN A 233 -22.22 5.21 -15.93
CA GLN A 233 -23.38 6.05 -16.20
C GLN A 233 -24.69 5.28 -16.02
N GLN A 234 -24.75 4.04 -16.52
CA GLN A 234 -25.92 3.19 -16.37
C GLN A 234 -26.20 2.88 -14.90
N ALA A 235 -25.17 2.56 -14.10
CA ALA A 235 -25.32 2.34 -12.66
C ALA A 235 -25.84 3.60 -11.93
N CYS A 236 -25.42 4.80 -12.34
CA CYS A 236 -25.97 6.05 -11.81
C CYS A 236 -27.45 6.24 -12.15
N ILE A 237 -27.91 5.74 -13.30
CA ILE A 237 -29.32 5.79 -13.72
C ILE A 237 -30.16 4.77 -12.95
N THR A 238 -29.69 3.52 -12.85
CA THR A 238 -30.41 2.44 -12.16
C THR A 238 -30.42 2.62 -10.65
N LYS A 239 -29.44 3.34 -10.10
CA LYS A 239 -29.20 3.51 -8.66
C LYS A 239 -29.00 2.19 -7.94
N GLU A 240 -28.51 1.19 -8.65
CA GLU A 240 -28.11 -0.07 -8.07
C GLU A 240 -26.89 0.13 -7.17
N ILE A 241 -26.85 -0.59 -6.06
CA ILE A 241 -25.66 -0.65 -5.21
C ILE A 241 -24.62 -1.45 -5.99
N GLN A 242 -23.45 -0.87 -6.17
CA GLN A 242 -22.36 -1.47 -6.93
C GLN A 242 -21.08 -1.36 -6.11
N SER A 243 -20.20 -2.35 -6.25
CA SER A 243 -18.95 -2.40 -5.50
C SER A 243 -17.75 -2.24 -6.42
N PHE A 244 -16.74 -1.47 -5.99
CA PHE A 244 -15.44 -1.51 -6.64
C PHE A 244 -14.75 -2.81 -6.24
N PRO A 245 -14.16 -3.56 -7.19
CA PRO A 245 -13.62 -4.88 -6.89
C PRO A 245 -12.30 -4.88 -6.13
N ALA A 246 -11.66 -3.71 -6.01
CA ALA A 246 -10.38 -3.54 -5.35
C ALA A 246 -10.40 -2.32 -4.43
N PHE A 247 -9.40 -2.23 -3.56
CA PHE A 247 -9.23 -1.05 -2.71
C PHE A 247 -9.18 0.22 -3.56
N THR A 248 -10.13 1.12 -3.28
CA THR A 248 -10.34 2.32 -4.07
C THR A 248 -9.77 3.51 -3.32
N SER A 249 -8.58 3.90 -3.72
CA SER A 249 -7.96 5.13 -3.25
C SER A 249 -8.68 6.36 -3.80
N ALA A 250 -8.93 7.34 -2.95
CA ALA A 250 -9.51 8.62 -3.28
C ALA A 250 -8.83 9.71 -2.45
N SER A 251 -8.98 10.98 -2.82
CA SER A 251 -8.42 12.13 -2.11
C SER A 251 -9.54 13.02 -1.60
N ARG A 252 -9.38 13.61 -0.41
CA ARG A 252 -10.25 14.73 0.03
C ARG A 252 -10.05 15.98 -0.83
N ASN A 253 -8.91 16.09 -1.50
CA ASN A 253 -8.51 17.23 -2.30
C ASN A 253 -8.82 16.98 -3.79
N ARG A 254 -9.80 17.71 -4.31
CA ARG A 254 -10.19 17.60 -5.72
C ARG A 254 -9.05 17.88 -6.67
N ASP A 255 -8.24 18.92 -6.40
CA ASP A 255 -7.15 19.32 -7.29
C ASP A 255 -6.11 18.20 -7.39
N VAL A 256 -5.85 17.49 -6.29
CA VAL A 256 -4.98 16.31 -6.27
C VAL A 256 -5.57 15.18 -7.12
N ALA A 257 -6.87 14.89 -6.94
CA ALA A 257 -7.54 13.85 -7.72
C ALA A 257 -7.57 14.15 -9.23
N GLU A 258 -7.69 15.42 -9.61
CA GLU A 258 -7.67 15.86 -11.01
C GLU A 258 -6.30 15.69 -11.66
N VAL A 259 -5.19 15.75 -10.91
CA VAL A 259 -3.87 15.42 -11.47
C VAL A 259 -3.78 13.94 -11.90
N TYR A 260 -4.60 13.08 -11.29
CA TYR A 260 -4.71 11.66 -11.62
C TYR A 260 -5.86 11.36 -12.60
N ALA A 261 -6.65 12.37 -12.98
CA ALA A 261 -7.77 12.18 -13.89
C ALA A 261 -7.26 11.99 -15.32
N GLY A 262 -7.72 10.93 -15.96
CA GLY A 262 -7.60 10.76 -17.40
C GLY A 262 -8.79 11.42 -18.08
N ASN A 263 -9.86 10.64 -18.27
CA ASN A 263 -11.12 11.10 -18.86
C ASN A 263 -12.28 11.12 -17.85
N VAL A 264 -12.08 10.68 -16.61
CA VAL A 264 -13.12 10.60 -15.57
C VAL A 264 -12.64 11.14 -14.23
N LEU A 265 -13.53 11.89 -13.57
CA LEU A 265 -13.41 12.29 -12.17
C LEU A 265 -14.65 11.80 -11.41
N PHE A 266 -14.43 10.91 -10.44
CA PHE A 266 -15.46 10.51 -9.50
C PHE A 266 -15.56 11.51 -8.35
N ARG A 267 -16.79 11.86 -7.97
CA ARG A 267 -17.13 12.50 -6.69
C ARG A 267 -17.87 11.45 -5.86
N ILE A 268 -17.25 10.99 -4.79
CA ILE A 268 -17.74 9.87 -3.97
C ILE A 268 -18.16 10.43 -2.64
N ASP A 269 -19.43 10.25 -2.28
CA ASP A 269 -19.89 10.53 -0.93
C ASP A 269 -19.72 9.25 -0.07
N VAL A 270 -18.91 9.32 0.99
CA VAL A 270 -18.54 8.18 1.84
C VAL A 270 -19.41 8.19 3.09
N ASP A 271 -20.27 7.18 3.24
CA ASP A 271 -21.20 7.12 4.37
C ASP A 271 -20.67 6.27 5.56
N TRP A 272 -19.99 5.13 5.32
CA TRP A 272 -19.61 4.18 6.41
C TRP A 272 -18.23 3.52 6.24
N GLU A 273 -17.78 3.20 5.02
CA GLU A 273 -16.59 2.38 4.80
C GLU A 273 -15.48 3.19 4.10
N GLY A 274 -14.58 3.75 4.90
CA GLY A 274 -13.40 4.46 4.43
C GLY A 274 -12.39 4.66 5.57
N SER A 275 -11.11 4.72 5.23
CA SER A 275 -10.04 4.99 6.20
C SER A 275 -9.19 6.14 5.70
N ASP A 276 -9.05 7.18 6.52
CA ASP A 276 -8.08 8.25 6.29
C ASP A 276 -6.69 7.67 6.57
N ILE A 277 -5.93 7.43 5.50
CA ILE A 277 -4.58 6.88 5.59
C ILE A 277 -3.51 7.95 5.42
N SER A 278 -3.89 9.21 5.17
CA SER A 278 -2.96 10.34 5.08
C SER A 278 -1.96 10.43 6.25
N PRO A 279 -2.29 10.09 7.53
CA PRO A 279 -1.32 10.12 8.62
C PRO A 279 -0.21 9.06 8.50
N TYR A 280 -0.48 7.97 7.77
CA TYR A 280 0.43 6.83 7.60
C TYR A 280 1.07 6.81 6.21
N SER A 281 0.50 7.56 5.27
CA SER A 281 0.90 7.58 3.88
C SER A 281 2.32 8.13 3.71
N ASN A 282 3.05 7.56 2.76
CA ASN A 282 4.28 8.19 2.29
C ASN A 282 4.00 9.48 1.51
N PHE A 283 2.76 9.79 1.18
CA PHE A 283 2.31 10.96 0.42
C PHE A 283 1.13 11.64 1.15
N PRO A 284 1.36 12.23 2.33
CA PRO A 284 0.29 12.79 3.16
C PRO A 284 -0.45 13.94 2.47
N ASP A 285 0.25 14.70 1.60
CA ASP A 285 -0.33 15.81 0.83
C ASP A 285 -1.33 15.35 -0.24
N GLU A 286 -1.42 14.04 -0.51
CA GLU A 286 -2.48 13.49 -1.34
C GLU A 286 -3.82 13.42 -0.60
N GLU A 287 -3.84 13.61 0.72
CA GLU A 287 -5.04 13.58 1.55
C GLU A 287 -5.91 12.34 1.30
N GLU A 288 -5.23 11.18 1.17
CA GLU A 288 -5.82 9.85 0.90
C GLU A 288 -6.59 9.29 2.09
#